data_AF-A0A3D5RUD7-F1
#
_entry.id   AF-A0A3D5RUD7-F1
#
_cell.length_a   1.000
_cell.length_b   1.000
_cell.length_c   1.000
_cell.angle_alpha   90.00
_cell.angle_beta   90.00
_cell.angle_gamma   90.00
#
_symmetry.space_group_name_H-M   'P 1'
#
loop_
_entity.id
_entity.type
_entity.pdbx_description
1 polymer ?
#
loop_
_entity_poly.entity_id
_entity_poly.type
_entity_poly.pdbx_seq_one_letter_code
_entity_poly.pdbx_strand_id
1 'polypeptide(L)'
;MENNTKSIEFGDMVWGSCQYDTAADTFYKIKENGFGDIEIKFDSIRPIKEIREQAHDYFERKYWSDPFWVEYKDEQEKTISEIKSIEDCFTLCRDSAWDLWGAAPTICSWVFENYQTSEIDDRHDGVGPIGNWNAQAENDRTGVHCAALNIHANVQVSAFMGFDT
;
A
#
# COMPACT_ATOMS: atom_id res chain seq x y z
N MET A 1 11.41 -37.27 4.81
CA MET A 1 10.48 -36.18 5.18
C MET A 1 10.44 -35.26 3.98
N GLU A 2 9.40 -35.37 3.17
CA GLU A 2 9.23 -34.51 2.00
C GLU A 2 8.77 -33.14 2.50
N ASN A 3 9.59 -32.11 2.24
CA ASN A 3 9.20 -30.72 2.44
C ASN A 3 8.15 -30.39 1.38
N ASN A 4 6.89 -30.47 1.79
CA ASN A 4 5.74 -30.12 0.97
C ASN A 4 5.58 -28.59 1.05
N THR A 5 6.43 -27.85 0.34
CA THR A 5 6.24 -26.41 0.14
C THR A 5 5.07 -26.26 -0.81
N LYS A 6 3.87 -26.03 -0.27
CA LYS A 6 2.70 -25.67 -1.09
C LYS A 6 3.06 -24.39 -1.84
N SER A 7 3.21 -24.50 -3.16
CA SER A 7 3.25 -23.33 -4.03
C SER A 7 1.92 -22.58 -3.88
N ILE A 8 1.97 -21.29 -3.53
CA ILE A 8 0.80 -20.42 -3.54
C ILE A 8 0.37 -20.26 -5.01
N GLU A 9 -0.84 -20.70 -5.36
CA GLU A 9 -1.39 -20.55 -6.72
C GLU A 9 -2.05 -19.16 -6.87
N PHE A 10 -2.06 -18.64 -8.10
CA PHE A 10 -2.70 -17.36 -8.43
C PHE A 10 -4.19 -17.39 -8.04
N GLY A 11 -4.62 -16.46 -7.19
CA GLY A 11 -6.01 -16.35 -6.71
C GLY A 11 -6.30 -17.05 -5.38
N ASP A 12 -5.32 -17.70 -4.74
CA ASP A 12 -5.50 -18.30 -3.41
C ASP A 12 -5.57 -17.25 -2.27
N MET A 13 -5.15 -16.01 -2.56
CA MET A 13 -4.89 -14.96 -1.58
C MET A 13 -5.67 -13.68 -1.91
N VAL A 14 -6.96 -13.66 -1.60
CA VAL A 14 -7.87 -12.59 -2.02
C VAL A 14 -7.91 -11.46 -0.97
N TRP A 15 -7.65 -10.22 -1.38
CA TRP A 15 -7.76 -9.03 -0.51
C TRP A 15 -9.10 -8.28 -0.62
N GLY A 16 -10.04 -8.82 -1.39
CA GLY A 16 -11.43 -8.35 -1.47
C GLY A 16 -11.86 -7.88 -2.87
N SER A 17 -10.92 -7.68 -3.79
CA SER A 17 -11.19 -7.39 -5.20
C SER A 17 -10.28 -8.24 -6.08
N CYS A 18 -10.82 -8.79 -7.17
CA CYS A 18 -10.04 -9.56 -8.15
C CYS A 18 -8.92 -8.71 -8.80
N GLN A 19 -9.06 -7.39 -8.73
CA GLN A 19 -8.03 -6.48 -9.19
C GLN A 19 -6.81 -6.49 -8.26
N TYR A 20 -6.94 -6.81 -6.97
CA TYR A 20 -5.81 -6.88 -6.03
C TYR A 20 -5.23 -8.29 -5.87
N ASP A 21 -5.77 -9.32 -6.53
CA ASP A 21 -5.22 -10.68 -6.44
C ASP A 21 -3.75 -10.72 -6.92
N THR A 22 -3.41 -9.95 -7.95
CA THR A 22 -2.02 -9.81 -8.41
C THR A 22 -1.13 -9.11 -7.38
N ALA A 23 -1.65 -8.09 -6.70
CA ALA A 23 -0.91 -7.40 -5.64
C ALA A 23 -0.67 -8.33 -4.44
N ALA A 24 -1.68 -9.11 -4.06
CA ALA A 24 -1.58 -10.10 -2.99
C ALA A 24 -0.58 -11.22 -3.35
N ASP A 25 -0.61 -11.74 -4.57
CA ASP A 25 0.35 -12.74 -5.03
C ASP A 25 1.79 -12.23 -4.96
N THR A 26 2.03 -11.00 -5.44
CA THR A 26 3.36 -10.38 -5.37
C THR A 26 3.79 -10.12 -3.93
N PHE A 27 2.88 -9.66 -3.08
CA PHE A 27 3.11 -9.54 -1.64
C PHE A 27 3.57 -10.86 -1.01
N TYR A 28 2.84 -11.95 -1.25
CA TYR A 28 3.15 -13.25 -0.64
C TYR A 28 4.43 -13.87 -1.18
N LYS A 29 4.72 -13.70 -2.49
CA LYS A 29 6.00 -14.10 -3.08
C LYS A 29 7.17 -13.39 -2.40
N ILE A 30 7.06 -12.09 -2.15
CA ILE A 30 8.10 -11.31 -1.44
C ILE A 30 8.21 -11.75 0.01
N LYS A 31 7.08 -12.02 0.68
CA LYS A 31 7.09 -12.49 2.07
C LYS A 31 7.80 -13.83 2.22
N GLU A 32 7.66 -14.73 1.25
CA GLU A 32 8.29 -16.04 1.25
C GLU A 32 9.78 -15.98 0.83
N ASN A 33 10.11 -15.21 -0.22
CA ASN A 33 11.41 -15.26 -0.88
C ASN A 33 12.30 -14.02 -0.65
N GLY A 34 11.79 -12.99 0.03
CA GLY A 34 12.38 -11.66 0.09
C GLY A 34 12.14 -10.84 -1.17
N PHE A 35 12.67 -9.61 -1.21
CA PHE A 35 12.47 -8.66 -2.31
C PHE A 35 13.19 -9.02 -3.61
N GLY A 36 14.07 -10.03 -3.60
CA GLY A 36 14.89 -10.38 -4.77
C GLY A 36 15.76 -9.20 -5.22
N ASP A 37 15.60 -8.80 -6.48
CA ASP A 37 16.33 -7.69 -7.10
C ASP A 37 15.69 -6.31 -6.82
N ILE A 38 14.53 -6.26 -6.17
CA ILE A 38 13.85 -5.00 -5.85
C ILE A 38 14.57 -4.34 -4.66
N GLU A 39 15.15 -3.17 -4.87
CA GLU A 39 15.79 -2.41 -3.81
C GLU A 39 14.77 -1.54 -3.08
N ILE A 40 14.65 -1.71 -1.75
CA ILE A 40 13.89 -0.84 -0.86
C ILE A 40 14.87 -0.06 0.02
N LYS A 41 14.81 1.28 -0.04
CA LYS A 41 15.69 2.17 0.73
C LYS A 41 14.85 3.14 1.56
N PHE A 42 15.23 3.29 2.82
CA PHE A 42 14.69 4.30 3.73
C PHE A 42 15.67 4.48 4.90
N ASP A 43 15.68 5.65 5.51
CA ASP A 43 16.60 5.97 6.60
C ASP A 43 16.10 5.44 7.95
N SER A 44 14.80 5.61 8.20
CA SER A 44 14.18 5.23 9.45
C SER A 44 12.67 4.99 9.28
N ILE A 45 12.05 4.33 10.27
CA ILE A 45 10.60 4.29 10.41
C ILE A 45 10.21 5.47 11.30
N ARG A 46 9.38 6.36 10.79
CA ARG A 46 8.94 7.55 11.52
C ARG A 46 8.10 7.16 12.73
N PRO A 47 8.22 7.88 13.87
CA PRO A 47 7.29 7.72 14.97
C PRO A 47 5.89 8.17 14.56
N ILE A 48 4.84 7.61 15.20
CA ILE A 48 3.44 7.91 14.89
C ILE A 48 3.13 9.41 14.84
N LYS A 49 3.76 10.21 15.72
CA LYS A 49 3.60 11.67 15.70
C LYS A 49 3.99 12.27 14.35
N GLU A 50 5.14 11.89 13.81
CA GLU A 50 5.62 12.40 12.52
C GLU A 50 4.81 11.80 11.36
N ILE A 51 4.33 10.56 11.46
CA ILE A 51 3.41 9.98 10.47
C ILE A 51 2.13 10.81 10.36
N ARG A 52 1.57 11.28 11.48
CA ARG A 52 0.40 12.18 11.48
C ARG A 52 0.72 13.51 10.81
N GLU A 53 1.89 14.08 11.08
CA GLU A 53 2.36 15.32 10.43
C GLU A 53 2.47 15.12 8.90
N GLN A 54 3.05 14.00 8.45
CA GLN A 54 3.13 13.68 7.01
C GLN A 54 1.76 13.46 6.37
N ALA A 55 0.82 12.81 7.06
CA ALA A 55 -0.55 12.65 6.58
C ALA A 55 -1.25 14.01 6.49
N HIS A 56 -1.16 14.84 7.52
CA HIS A 56 -1.75 16.18 7.54
C HIS A 56 -1.21 17.05 6.40
N ASP A 57 0.12 17.14 6.24
CA ASP A 57 0.78 17.89 5.17
C ASP A 57 0.37 17.39 3.78
N TYR A 58 0.12 16.09 3.63
CA TYR A 58 -0.36 15.53 2.37
C TYR A 58 -1.80 15.97 2.07
N PHE A 59 -2.72 15.84 3.03
CA PHE A 59 -4.11 16.23 2.84
C PHE A 59 -4.26 17.74 2.63
N GLU A 60 -3.49 18.56 3.35
CA GLU A 60 -3.47 20.01 3.17
C GLU A 60 -3.08 20.39 1.75
N ARG A 61 -1.99 19.80 1.24
CA ARG A 61 -1.50 20.12 -0.10
C ARG A 61 -2.42 19.59 -1.19
N LYS A 62 -2.90 18.35 -1.06
CA LYS A 62 -3.61 17.65 -2.14
C LYS A 62 -5.11 17.93 -2.19
N TYR A 63 -5.75 18.14 -1.05
CA TYR A 63 -7.21 18.28 -0.97
C TYR A 63 -7.62 19.63 -0.40
N TRP A 64 -7.16 20.02 0.79
CA TRP A 64 -7.70 21.21 1.48
C TRP A 64 -7.27 22.55 0.88
N SER A 65 -6.38 22.54 -0.11
CA SER A 65 -6.10 23.70 -0.94
C SER A 65 -7.23 24.02 -1.94
N ASP A 66 -8.13 23.07 -2.21
CA ASP A 66 -9.30 23.22 -3.06
C ASP A 66 -10.56 23.53 -2.21
N PRO A 67 -11.32 24.61 -2.53
CA PRO A 67 -12.56 24.95 -1.84
C PRO A 67 -13.63 23.86 -1.83
N PHE A 68 -13.61 22.93 -2.78
CA PHE A 68 -14.54 21.79 -2.80
C PHE A 68 -14.25 20.81 -1.66
N TRP A 69 -12.97 20.55 -1.38
CA TRP A 69 -12.57 19.54 -0.39
C TRP A 69 -12.37 20.12 1.02
N VAL A 70 -12.23 21.45 1.16
CA VAL A 70 -11.98 22.10 2.45
C VAL A 70 -13.12 21.88 3.46
N GLU A 71 -14.34 21.59 3.01
CA GLU A 71 -15.47 21.31 3.90
C GLU A 71 -15.30 20.01 4.71
N TYR A 72 -14.47 19.08 4.23
CA TYR A 72 -14.14 17.82 4.91
C TYR A 72 -12.90 17.93 5.81
N LYS A 73 -12.27 19.12 5.87
CA LYS A 73 -11.01 19.32 6.59
C LYS A 73 -11.11 18.96 8.07
N ASP A 74 -12.09 19.50 8.78
CA ASP A 74 -12.21 19.31 10.24
C ASP A 74 -12.40 17.83 10.60
N GLU A 75 -13.16 17.09 9.80
CA GLU A 75 -13.35 15.64 9.97
C GLU A 75 -12.06 14.87 9.73
N GLN A 76 -11.36 15.15 8.63
CA GLN A 76 -10.12 14.48 8.29
C GLN A 76 -8.97 14.84 9.25
N GLU A 77 -8.85 16.10 9.70
CA GLU A 77 -7.90 16.51 10.73
C GLU A 77 -8.14 15.77 12.04
N LYS A 78 -9.41 15.60 12.44
CA LYS A 78 -9.77 14.81 13.61
C LYS A 78 -9.32 13.36 13.43
N THR A 79 -9.65 12.71 12.32
CA THR A 79 -9.25 11.32 12.04
C THR A 79 -7.73 11.17 12.04
N ILE A 80 -6.99 12.10 11.44
CA ILE A 80 -5.52 12.11 11.46
C ILE A 80 -4.99 12.23 12.90
N SER A 81 -5.59 13.08 13.73
CA SER A 81 -5.19 13.22 15.14
C SER A 81 -5.38 11.94 15.97
N GLU A 82 -6.29 11.06 15.53
CA GLU A 82 -6.65 9.82 16.21
C GLU A 82 -5.78 8.60 15.78
N ILE A 83 -4.96 8.71 14.73
CA ILE A 83 -4.05 7.65 14.24
C ILE A 83 -3.10 7.19 15.34
N LYS A 84 -3.22 5.96 15.83
CA LYS A 84 -2.33 5.38 16.87
C LYS A 84 -1.40 4.31 16.34
N SER A 85 -1.66 3.82 15.15
CA SER A 85 -0.95 2.75 14.46
C SER A 85 -0.84 3.05 12.96
N ILE A 86 0.03 2.32 12.26
CA ILE A 86 0.13 2.45 10.79
C ILE A 86 -1.13 1.89 10.13
N GLU A 87 -1.78 0.89 10.74
CA GLU A 87 -3.08 0.36 10.32
C GLU A 87 -4.19 1.42 10.33
N ASP A 88 -4.14 2.39 11.25
CA ASP A 88 -5.10 3.51 11.26
C ASP A 88 -4.93 4.41 10.04
N CYS A 89 -3.73 4.50 9.44
CA CYS A 89 -3.53 5.20 8.17
C CYS A 89 -4.29 4.50 7.03
N PHE A 90 -4.33 3.17 7.01
CA PHE A 90 -5.12 2.43 6.02
C PHE A 90 -6.62 2.65 6.23
N THR A 91 -7.09 2.74 7.48
CA THR A 91 -8.48 3.10 7.78
C THR A 91 -8.81 4.50 7.29
N LEU A 92 -7.96 5.49 7.56
CA LEU A 92 -8.13 6.85 7.02
C LEU A 92 -8.26 6.86 5.49
N CYS A 93 -7.38 6.13 4.78
CA CYS A 93 -7.43 6.05 3.32
C CYS A 93 -8.73 5.39 2.82
N ARG A 94 -9.17 4.28 3.43
CA ARG A 94 -10.44 3.62 3.09
C ARG A 94 -11.64 4.53 3.31
N ASP A 95 -11.71 5.18 4.47
CA ASP A 95 -12.81 6.09 4.82
C ASP A 95 -12.83 7.32 3.91
N SER A 96 -11.68 7.67 3.32
CA SER A 96 -11.55 8.72 2.30
C SER A 96 -11.83 8.23 0.88
N ALA A 97 -12.33 7.00 0.70
CA ALA A 97 -12.61 6.36 -0.57
C ALA A 97 -11.39 6.24 -1.52
N TRP A 98 -10.20 6.02 -0.97
CA TRP A 98 -9.02 5.71 -1.78
C TRP A 98 -9.00 4.24 -2.14
N ASP A 99 -8.41 3.94 -3.30
CA ASP A 99 -7.98 2.60 -3.67
C ASP A 99 -6.66 2.23 -2.97
N LEU A 100 -6.29 0.95 -2.99
CA LEU A 100 -5.04 0.46 -2.40
C LEU A 100 -3.83 0.90 -3.23
N TRP A 101 -4.00 1.10 -4.55
CA TRP A 101 -2.95 1.55 -5.46
C TRP A 101 -2.38 2.91 -5.06
N GLY A 102 -3.24 3.84 -4.64
CA GLY A 102 -2.85 5.14 -4.11
C GLY A 102 -2.49 5.09 -2.63
N ALA A 103 -3.19 4.29 -1.83
CA ALA A 103 -2.99 4.24 -0.38
C ALA A 103 -1.62 3.64 -0.01
N ALA A 104 -1.27 2.46 -0.54
CA ALA A 104 -0.05 1.75 -0.15
C ALA A 104 1.27 2.55 -0.38
N PRO A 105 1.53 3.12 -1.57
CA PRO A 105 2.74 3.94 -1.79
C PRO A 105 2.71 5.23 -0.97
N THR A 106 1.54 5.85 -0.79
CA THR A 106 1.43 7.08 -0.01
C THR A 106 1.74 6.82 1.47
N ILE A 107 1.18 5.75 2.04
CA ILE A 107 1.46 5.35 3.42
C ILE A 107 2.94 4.98 3.59
N CYS A 108 3.57 4.31 2.61
CA CYS A 108 5.02 4.10 2.63
C CYS A 108 5.79 5.43 2.75
N SER A 109 5.39 6.46 2.00
CA SER A 109 6.03 7.78 2.06
C SER A 109 5.86 8.48 3.41
N TRP A 110 4.75 8.23 4.12
CA TRP A 110 4.51 8.75 5.47
C TRP A 110 5.30 7.98 6.53
N VAL A 111 5.35 6.65 6.42
CA VAL A 111 5.95 5.74 7.40
C VAL A 111 7.47 5.70 7.29
N PHE A 112 8.01 5.61 6.08
CA PHE A 112 9.43 5.43 5.83
C PHE A 112 10.09 6.76 5.46
N GLU A 113 11.10 7.16 6.23
CA GLU A 113 11.86 8.37 5.95
C GLU A 113 12.73 8.20 4.70
N ASN A 114 12.65 9.16 3.78
CA ASN A 114 13.35 9.13 2.48
C ASN A 114 13.12 7.84 1.69
N TYR A 115 11.89 7.33 1.73
CA TYR A 115 11.49 6.10 1.04
C TYR A 115 11.77 6.15 -0.47
N GLN A 116 12.48 5.14 -0.95
CA GLN A 116 12.75 4.90 -2.37
C GLN A 116 12.61 3.41 -2.68
N THR A 117 12.06 3.13 -3.84
CA THR A 117 12.05 1.78 -4.43
C THR A 117 12.74 1.82 -5.77
N SER A 118 13.48 0.78 -6.14
CA SER A 118 13.88 0.60 -7.53
C SER A 118 12.65 0.55 -8.44
N GLU A 119 12.87 0.75 -9.73
CA GLU A 119 11.82 0.51 -10.72
C GLU A 119 11.37 -0.94 -10.64
N ILE A 120 10.05 -1.14 -10.64
CA ILE A 120 9.42 -2.46 -10.61
C ILE A 120 8.89 -2.66 -12.01
N ASP A 121 9.51 -3.58 -12.74
CA ASP A 121 9.17 -3.85 -14.14
C ASP A 121 7.70 -4.24 -14.25
N ASP A 122 7.03 -3.61 -15.20
CA ASP A 122 5.65 -3.90 -15.51
C ASP A 122 5.55 -5.33 -16.06
N ARG A 123 4.74 -6.17 -15.44
CA ARG A 123 4.45 -7.49 -16.00
C ARG A 123 3.66 -7.35 -17.30
N HIS A 124 4.20 -7.95 -18.35
CA HIS A 124 3.57 -8.03 -19.67
C HIS A 124 3.09 -9.46 -19.99
N ASP A 125 3.15 -10.38 -19.03
CA ASP A 125 2.79 -11.80 -19.21
C ASP A 125 1.29 -12.09 -19.05
N GLY A 126 0.45 -11.08 -18.86
CA GLY A 126 -1.01 -11.21 -18.88
C GLY A 126 -1.59 -11.33 -20.30
N VAL A 127 -2.51 -12.27 -20.52
CA VAL A 127 -3.31 -12.33 -21.76
C VAL A 127 -4.58 -11.49 -21.56
N GLY A 128 -4.66 -10.29 -22.14
CA GLY A 128 -5.82 -9.42 -22.02
C GLY A 128 -5.68 -8.06 -22.73
N PRO A 129 -6.73 -7.21 -22.70
CA PRO A 129 -6.67 -5.85 -23.25
C PRO A 129 -5.57 -5.02 -22.57
N ILE A 130 -4.99 -4.03 -23.27
CA ILE A 130 -3.89 -3.16 -22.76
C ILE A 130 -4.20 -2.53 -21.39
N GLY A 131 -5.48 -2.21 -21.12
CA GLY A 131 -5.90 -1.71 -19.80
C GLY A 131 -5.64 -2.67 -18.64
N ASN A 132 -5.69 -3.99 -18.88
CA ASN A 132 -5.35 -5.01 -17.88
C ASN A 132 -3.85 -5.08 -17.61
N TRP A 133 -2.99 -4.73 -18.59
CA TRP A 133 -1.54 -4.72 -18.40
C TRP A 133 -1.10 -3.58 -17.49
N ASN A 134 -1.62 -2.37 -17.72
CA ASN A 134 -1.33 -1.22 -16.87
C ASN A 134 -1.81 -1.46 -15.42
N ALA A 135 -2.98 -2.07 -15.24
CA ALA A 135 -3.47 -2.43 -13.93
C ALA A 135 -2.58 -3.50 -13.24
N GLN A 136 -1.99 -4.44 -13.98
CA GLN A 136 -1.09 -5.44 -13.40
C GLN A 136 0.23 -4.83 -12.90
N ALA A 137 0.78 -3.86 -13.63
CA ALA A 137 1.94 -3.09 -13.20
C ALA A 137 1.71 -2.35 -11.86
N GLU A 138 0.57 -1.65 -11.75
CA GLU A 138 0.20 -0.95 -10.51
C GLU A 138 -0.02 -1.92 -9.35
N ASN A 139 -0.53 -3.11 -9.63
CA ASN A 139 -0.68 -4.17 -8.63
C ASN A 139 0.65 -4.72 -8.11
N ASP A 140 1.62 -4.97 -8.98
CA ASP A 140 2.94 -5.45 -8.53
C ASP A 140 3.61 -4.41 -7.63
N ARG A 141 3.55 -3.12 -8.00
CA ARG A 141 4.05 -2.01 -7.18
C ARG A 141 3.32 -1.95 -5.84
N THR A 142 1.99 -2.07 -5.86
CA THR A 142 1.17 -2.10 -4.64
C THR A 142 1.56 -3.26 -3.72
N GLY A 143 1.75 -4.47 -4.28
CA GLY A 143 2.20 -5.65 -3.55
C GLY A 143 3.56 -5.45 -2.89
N VAL A 144 4.50 -4.80 -3.59
CA VAL A 144 5.82 -4.44 -3.05
C VAL A 144 5.73 -3.45 -1.89
N HIS A 145 4.89 -2.41 -2.01
CA HIS A 145 4.69 -1.44 -0.93
C HIS A 145 4.03 -2.07 0.30
N CYS A 146 2.99 -2.90 0.10
CA CYS A 146 2.40 -3.69 1.17
C CYS A 146 3.42 -4.63 1.84
N ALA A 147 4.31 -5.25 1.05
CA ALA A 147 5.37 -6.10 1.58
C ALA A 147 6.38 -5.29 2.40
N ALA A 148 6.77 -4.10 1.95
CA ALA A 148 7.66 -3.21 2.71
C ALA A 148 7.04 -2.83 4.06
N LEU A 149 5.77 -2.43 4.08
CA LEU A 149 5.05 -2.10 5.32
C LEU A 149 4.91 -3.31 6.25
N ASN A 150 4.64 -4.50 5.73
CA ASN A 150 4.55 -5.72 6.54
C ASN A 150 5.90 -6.14 7.12
N ILE A 151 6.94 -6.24 6.27
CA ILE A 151 8.23 -6.81 6.64
C ILE A 151 9.03 -5.83 7.51
N HIS A 152 9.04 -4.55 7.16
CA HIS A 152 9.86 -3.55 7.86
C HIS A 152 9.12 -2.85 9.00
N ALA A 153 7.83 -2.56 8.82
CA ALA A 153 7.04 -1.82 9.81
C ALA A 153 6.02 -2.68 10.58
N ASN A 154 6.04 -4.01 10.38
CA ASN A 154 5.20 -4.99 11.08
C ASN A 154 3.68 -4.77 10.92
N VAL A 155 3.26 -4.11 9.83
CA VAL A 155 1.85 -3.87 9.51
C VAL A 155 1.14 -5.19 9.24
N GLN A 156 -0.01 -5.42 9.88
CA GLN A 156 -0.75 -6.67 9.69
C GLN A 156 -1.38 -6.77 8.29
N VAL A 157 -1.39 -7.98 7.72
CA VAL A 157 -1.94 -8.24 6.37
C VAL A 157 -3.42 -7.83 6.26
N SER A 158 -4.18 -7.95 7.34
CA SER A 158 -5.58 -7.53 7.38
C SER A 158 -5.77 -6.03 7.11
N ALA A 159 -4.74 -5.21 7.27
CA ALA A 159 -4.80 -3.77 6.98
C ALA A 159 -4.94 -3.49 5.47
N PHE A 160 -4.47 -4.40 4.61
CA PHE A 160 -4.52 -4.24 3.14
C PHE A 160 -5.86 -4.69 2.53
N MET A 161 -6.75 -5.26 3.35
CA MET A 161 -8.05 -5.76 2.91
C MET A 161 -9.13 -4.67 2.95
N GLY A 162 -10.19 -4.87 2.16
CA GLY A 162 -11.40 -4.03 2.20
C GLY A 162 -11.24 -2.66 1.53
N PHE A 163 -10.22 -2.50 0.70
CA PHE A 163 -10.16 -1.40 -0.26
C PHE A 163 -11.06 -1.72 -1.44
N ASP A 164 -11.87 -0.74 -1.85
CA ASP A 164 -12.58 -0.78 -3.12
C ASP A 164 -11.66 -0.27 -4.24
N THR A 165 -12.13 -0.44 -5.48
CA THR A 165 -11.45 -0.06 -6.72
C THR A 165 -12.38 0.78 -7.58
#